data_AF-A0A0G4LU92-F1
#
_entry.id   AF-A0A0G4LU92-F1
#
_cell.length_a   1.000
_cell.length_b   1.000
_cell.length_c   1.000
_cell.angle_alpha   90.00
_cell.angle_beta   90.00
_cell.angle_gamma   90.00
#
_symmetry.space_group_name_H-M   'P 1'
#
loop_
_entity.id
_entity.type
_entity.pdbx_description
1 polymer ?
#
loop_
_entity_poly.entity_id
_entity_poly.type
_entity_poly.pdbx_seq_one_letter_code
_entity_poly.pdbx_strand_id
1 'polypeptide(L)'
;MDTPTFPPPKDAVEQEVLDRLVSIRDKLQLLKQDRKTRGVISEPFKATYDILVRIRNDLETLSITSKWSLREADLYDFQRQLDKIDESRVNGNWKDEDGKEAELYIQRTLLYLVRRSYGYIYFLMISSNPVSEALQPTFNQLQTLKKCLIEVRNNGGVSTVRELYPYSLKLNSIDNLRVDGKFMFNGDIPEGQGSVNELLAECFEINYELRVAAEAAAEAVDVDDDEDETPVTGDVDAEASTEALAKALEDSKLENKSEGQVTA
;
A
#
# COMPACT_ATOMS: atom_id res chain seq x y z
N MET A 1 -19.07 -19.47 -9.72
CA MET A 1 -20.42 -19.36 -9.13
C MET A 1 -20.24 -18.96 -7.68
N ASP A 2 -20.43 -17.68 -7.38
CA ASP A 2 -20.27 -17.10 -6.04
C ASP A 2 -21.20 -17.77 -5.02
N THR A 3 -20.67 -18.08 -3.84
CA THR A 3 -21.51 -18.58 -2.74
C THR A 3 -22.17 -17.38 -2.07
N PRO A 4 -23.49 -17.24 -2.10
CA PRO A 4 -24.16 -16.07 -1.55
C PRO A 4 -23.96 -16.01 -0.03
N THR A 5 -23.49 -14.86 0.48
CA THR A 5 -23.47 -14.59 1.92
C THR A 5 -24.86 -14.13 2.37
N PHE A 6 -25.52 -14.95 3.19
CA PHE A 6 -26.79 -14.57 3.81
C PHE A 6 -26.52 -13.76 5.10
N PRO A 7 -27.22 -12.65 5.33
CA PRO A 7 -27.11 -11.91 6.58
C PRO A 7 -27.57 -12.77 7.77
N PRO A 8 -27.00 -12.57 8.98
CA PRO A 8 -27.41 -13.33 10.15
C PRO A 8 -28.88 -13.04 10.50
N PRO A 9 -29.63 -14.04 11.00
CA PRO A 9 -31.04 -13.90 11.32
C PRO A 9 -31.27 -12.83 12.39
N LYS A 10 -32.23 -11.94 12.15
CA LYS A 10 -32.46 -10.75 12.98
C LYS A 10 -33.56 -10.95 14.01
N ASP A 11 -34.52 -11.85 13.74
CA ASP A 11 -35.71 -12.05 14.57
C ASP A 11 -35.69 -13.37 15.34
N ALA A 12 -36.36 -13.42 16.48
CA ALA A 12 -36.38 -14.59 17.39
C ALA A 12 -36.88 -15.88 16.71
N VAL A 13 -37.81 -15.75 15.75
CA VAL A 13 -38.33 -16.87 14.96
C VAL A 13 -37.25 -17.42 14.01
N GLU A 14 -36.45 -16.55 13.41
CA GLU A 14 -35.36 -16.94 12.53
C GLU A 14 -34.21 -17.59 13.30
N GLN A 15 -33.96 -17.15 14.54
CA GLN A 15 -33.02 -17.80 15.45
C GLN A 15 -33.49 -19.21 15.84
N GLU A 16 -34.78 -19.39 16.12
CA GLU A 16 -35.34 -20.72 16.44
C GLU A 16 -35.25 -21.67 15.24
N VAL A 17 -35.50 -21.17 14.02
CA VAL A 17 -35.32 -21.96 12.79
C VAL A 17 -33.85 -22.32 12.59
N LEU A 18 -32.92 -21.38 12.83
CA LEU A 18 -31.49 -21.64 12.75
C LEU A 18 -31.05 -22.72 13.74
N ASP A 19 -31.51 -22.66 14.99
CA ASP A 19 -31.19 -23.65 16.02
C ASP A 19 -31.71 -25.04 15.66
N ARG A 20 -32.92 -25.13 15.08
CA ARG A 20 -33.46 -26.38 14.55
C ARG A 20 -32.61 -26.92 13.39
N LEU A 21 -32.17 -26.07 12.48
CA LEU A 21 -31.31 -26.45 11.36
C LEU A 21 -29.91 -26.90 11.79
N VAL A 22 -29.34 -26.25 12.81
CA VAL A 22 -28.07 -26.65 13.44
C VAL A 22 -28.24 -28.01 14.11
N SER A 23 -29.31 -28.23 14.87
CA SER A 23 -29.59 -29.53 15.48
C SER A 23 -29.79 -30.65 14.46
N ILE A 24 -30.45 -30.39 13.33
CA ILE A 24 -30.60 -31.36 12.23
C ILE A 24 -29.26 -31.66 11.58
N ARG A 25 -28.43 -30.64 11.32
CA ARG A 25 -27.06 -30.81 10.80
C ARG A 25 -26.22 -31.70 11.71
N ASP A 26 -26.30 -31.47 13.01
CA ASP A 26 -25.51 -32.20 14.00
C ASP A 26 -25.99 -33.65 14.10
N LYS A 27 -27.31 -33.90 14.01
CA LYS A 27 -27.88 -35.25 13.90
C LYS A 27 -27.49 -35.95 12.59
N LEU A 28 -27.45 -35.23 11.47
CA LEU A 28 -27.00 -35.77 10.19
C LEU A 28 -25.49 -36.02 10.17
N GLN A 29 -24.68 -35.23 10.88
CA GLN A 29 -23.27 -35.51 11.12
C GLN A 29 -23.07 -36.74 12.02
N LEU A 30 -23.94 -36.94 13.01
CA LEU A 30 -23.99 -38.14 13.84
C LEU A 30 -24.42 -39.38 13.04
N LEU A 31 -25.39 -39.27 12.13
CA LEU A 31 -25.76 -40.34 11.19
C LEU A 31 -24.66 -40.60 10.14
N LYS A 32 -23.91 -39.57 9.73
CA LYS A 32 -22.67 -39.71 8.95
C LYS A 32 -21.59 -40.52 9.71
N GLN A 33 -21.78 -40.78 11.02
CA GLN A 33 -20.89 -41.57 11.90
C GLN A 33 -21.20 -43.07 11.97
N ASP A 34 -22.23 -43.57 11.30
CA ASP A 34 -22.45 -45.02 11.06
C ASP A 34 -21.49 -45.56 9.97
N ARG A 35 -20.17 -45.48 10.16
CA ARG A 35 -19.25 -46.41 10.86
C ARG A 35 -18.74 -47.64 10.06
N LYS A 36 -19.21 -47.93 8.84
CA LYS A 36 -18.57 -49.00 8.01
C LYS A 36 -18.04 -48.58 6.65
N THR A 37 -18.51 -47.46 6.11
CA THR A 37 -18.15 -47.01 4.74
C THR A 37 -17.29 -45.75 4.71
N ARG A 38 -16.87 -45.22 5.87
CA ARG A 38 -16.00 -44.04 5.93
C ARG A 38 -14.62 -44.35 5.37
N GLY A 39 -14.26 -43.67 4.27
CA GLY A 39 -12.88 -43.52 3.82
C GLY A 39 -12.41 -44.52 2.77
N VAL A 40 -13.21 -45.52 2.43
CA VAL A 40 -12.87 -46.42 1.31
C VAL A 40 -13.38 -45.75 0.05
N ILE A 41 -12.47 -45.08 -0.67
CA ILE A 41 -12.73 -44.66 -2.05
C ILE A 41 -12.66 -45.91 -2.91
N SER A 42 -13.66 -46.14 -3.75
CA SER A 42 -13.63 -47.29 -4.66
C SER A 42 -12.43 -47.18 -5.60
N GLU A 43 -11.86 -48.33 -5.97
CA GLU A 43 -10.61 -48.42 -6.73
C GLU A 43 -10.58 -47.52 -7.98
N PRO A 44 -11.66 -47.37 -8.77
CA PRO A 44 -11.65 -46.50 -9.96
C PRO A 44 -11.38 -45.01 -9.67
N PHE A 45 -11.76 -44.51 -8.49
CA PHE A 45 -11.63 -43.08 -8.14
C PHE A 45 -10.48 -42.81 -7.17
N LYS A 46 -9.80 -43.87 -6.71
CA LYS A 46 -8.73 -43.79 -5.72
C LYS A 46 -7.54 -42.97 -6.23
N ALA A 47 -7.14 -43.17 -7.49
CA ALA A 47 -6.06 -42.39 -8.10
C ALA A 47 -6.36 -40.87 -8.09
N THR A 48 -7.57 -40.47 -8.50
CA THR A 48 -8.00 -39.07 -8.47
C THR A 48 -8.05 -38.53 -7.04
N TYR A 49 -8.57 -39.32 -6.10
CA TYR A 49 -8.60 -38.96 -4.69
C TYR A 49 -7.21 -38.72 -4.11
N ASP A 50 -6.26 -39.63 -4.34
CA ASP A 50 -4.89 -39.54 -3.81
C ASP A 50 -4.17 -38.30 -4.33
N ILE A 51 -4.34 -37.98 -5.63
CA ILE A 51 -3.79 -36.75 -6.24
C ILE A 51 -4.39 -35.51 -5.56
N LEU A 52 -5.71 -35.46 -5.38
CA LEU A 52 -6.38 -34.32 -4.75
C LEU A 52 -5.99 -34.14 -3.28
N VAL A 53 -5.83 -35.23 -2.53
CA VAL A 53 -5.34 -35.17 -1.14
C VAL A 53 -3.92 -34.64 -1.09
N ARG A 54 -3.03 -35.12 -1.98
CA ARG A 54 -1.67 -34.61 -2.09
C ARG A 54 -1.65 -33.12 -2.37
N ILE A 55 -2.33 -32.67 -3.44
CA ILE A 55 -2.41 -31.24 -3.82
C ILE A 55 -2.91 -30.40 -2.64
N ARG A 56 -3.99 -30.83 -1.98
CA ARG A 56 -4.56 -30.11 -0.84
C ARG A 56 -3.57 -29.99 0.32
N ASN A 57 -2.82 -31.05 0.61
CA ASN A 57 -1.84 -31.05 1.71
C ASN A 57 -0.60 -30.21 1.38
N ASP A 58 -0.13 -30.28 0.13
CA ASP A 58 0.99 -29.46 -0.34
C ASP A 58 0.61 -27.97 -0.26
N LEU A 59 -0.57 -27.60 -0.77
CA LEU A 59 -1.10 -26.24 -0.70
C LEU A 59 -1.35 -25.77 0.74
N GLU A 60 -1.85 -26.62 1.63
CA GLU A 60 -1.96 -26.28 3.05
C GLU A 60 -0.58 -26.02 3.67
N THR A 61 0.40 -26.88 3.39
CA THR A 61 1.77 -26.71 3.89
C THR A 61 2.35 -25.39 3.39
N LEU A 62 2.17 -25.07 2.11
CA LEU A 62 2.59 -23.79 1.53
C LEU A 62 1.88 -22.60 2.21
N SER A 63 0.58 -22.71 2.49
CA SER A 63 -0.20 -21.65 3.15
C SER A 63 0.28 -21.32 4.57
N ILE A 64 0.89 -22.29 5.26
CA ILE A 64 1.43 -22.13 6.61
C ILE A 64 2.89 -21.68 6.54
N THR A 65 3.69 -22.26 5.65
CA THR A 65 5.15 -22.16 5.65
C THR A 65 5.73 -21.11 4.70
N SER A 66 5.07 -20.83 3.58
CA SER A 66 5.68 -20.18 2.41
C SER A 66 5.19 -18.75 2.18
N LYS A 67 5.10 -17.94 3.25
CA LYS A 67 4.74 -16.52 3.13
C LYS A 67 5.77 -15.64 2.42
N TRP A 68 6.99 -16.14 2.15
CA TRP A 68 8.11 -15.28 1.77
C TRP A 68 8.88 -15.67 0.48
N SER A 69 8.51 -16.74 -0.23
CA SER A 69 9.22 -17.16 -1.48
C SER A 69 8.31 -17.82 -2.54
N LEU A 70 6.98 -17.86 -2.33
CA LEU A 70 6.08 -18.48 -3.29
C LEU A 70 5.93 -17.61 -4.57
N ARG A 71 6.20 -18.18 -5.74
CA ARG A 71 6.00 -17.52 -7.05
C ARG A 71 4.66 -17.93 -7.67
N GLU A 72 4.12 -17.07 -8.53
CA GLU A 72 2.88 -17.37 -9.28
C GLU A 72 3.04 -18.63 -10.15
N ALA A 73 4.23 -18.84 -10.73
CA ALA A 73 4.57 -20.03 -11.50
C ALA A 73 4.45 -21.34 -10.71
N ASP A 74 4.79 -21.34 -9.42
CA ASP A 74 4.74 -22.54 -8.59
C ASP A 74 3.29 -22.95 -8.27
N LEU A 75 2.33 -22.00 -8.32
CA LEU A 75 0.90 -22.26 -8.18
C LEU A 75 0.26 -22.76 -9.49
N TYR A 76 0.82 -22.38 -10.63
CA TYR A 76 0.30 -22.73 -11.95
C TYR A 76 0.24 -24.25 -12.17
N ASP A 77 1.24 -24.99 -11.71
CA ASP A 77 1.26 -26.46 -11.83
C ASP A 77 0.15 -27.13 -11.01
N PHE A 78 -0.18 -26.59 -9.84
CA PHE A 78 -1.30 -27.07 -9.04
C PHE A 78 -2.64 -26.72 -9.70
N GLN A 79 -2.76 -25.50 -10.22
CA GLN A 79 -3.95 -25.05 -10.95
C GLN A 79 -4.23 -25.95 -12.15
N ARG A 80 -3.22 -26.21 -12.99
CA ARG A 80 -3.37 -27.07 -14.17
C ARG A 80 -3.75 -28.51 -13.81
N GLN A 81 -3.20 -29.06 -12.74
CA GLN A 81 -3.59 -30.40 -12.26
C GLN A 81 -5.05 -30.42 -11.77
N LEU A 82 -5.48 -29.40 -11.04
CA LEU A 82 -6.86 -29.28 -10.59
C LEU A 82 -7.84 -29.08 -11.74
N ASP A 83 -7.52 -28.20 -12.69
CA ASP A 83 -8.34 -27.94 -13.87
C ASP A 83 -8.56 -29.24 -14.65
N LYS A 84 -7.49 -30.02 -14.89
CA LYS A 84 -7.61 -31.34 -15.54
C LYS A 84 -8.56 -32.29 -14.82
N ILE A 85 -8.53 -32.31 -13.49
CA ILE A 85 -9.42 -33.17 -12.69
C ILE A 85 -10.85 -32.63 -12.69
N ASP A 86 -11.04 -31.31 -12.64
CA ASP A 86 -12.35 -30.67 -12.60
C ASP A 86 -13.06 -30.73 -13.96
N GLU A 87 -12.32 -30.63 -15.05
CA GLU A 87 -12.77 -30.78 -16.44
C GLU A 87 -13.12 -32.23 -16.79
N SER A 88 -12.57 -33.22 -16.07
CA SER A 88 -12.92 -34.63 -16.29
C SER A 88 -14.37 -34.99 -15.90
N ARG A 89 -15.10 -34.06 -15.27
CA ARG A 89 -16.49 -34.28 -14.87
C ARG A 89 -17.42 -34.25 -16.08
N VAL A 90 -18.25 -35.28 -16.20
CA VAL A 90 -19.31 -35.38 -17.20
C VAL A 90 -20.64 -35.13 -16.52
N ASN A 91 -21.40 -34.13 -16.96
CA ASN A 91 -22.67 -33.70 -16.34
C ASN A 91 -22.55 -33.40 -14.83
N GLY A 92 -21.38 -32.91 -14.40
CA GLY A 92 -21.09 -32.58 -13.01
C GLY A 92 -20.60 -33.74 -12.14
N ASN A 93 -20.47 -34.95 -12.69
CA ASN A 93 -20.03 -36.14 -11.97
C ASN A 93 -18.73 -36.74 -12.54
N TRP A 94 -17.94 -37.40 -11.69
CA TRP A 94 -16.83 -38.25 -12.13
C TRP A 94 -17.34 -39.62 -12.51
N LYS A 95 -16.84 -40.14 -13.63
CA LYS A 95 -17.19 -41.46 -14.17
C LYS A 95 -15.94 -42.35 -14.20
N ASP A 96 -16.14 -43.63 -13.97
CA ASP A 96 -15.09 -44.64 -14.15
C ASP A 96 -14.90 -45.01 -15.63
N GLU A 97 -14.02 -45.98 -15.91
CA GLU A 97 -13.73 -46.48 -17.26
C GLU A 97 -14.96 -47.11 -17.94
N ASP A 98 -15.90 -47.64 -17.15
CA ASP A 98 -17.16 -48.21 -17.62
C ASP A 98 -18.26 -47.14 -17.83
N GLY A 99 -17.95 -45.87 -17.56
CA GLY A 99 -18.89 -44.75 -17.66
C GLY A 99 -19.89 -44.66 -16.50
N LYS A 100 -19.69 -45.44 -15.43
CA LYS A 100 -20.52 -45.43 -14.23
C LYS A 100 -20.11 -44.28 -13.33
N GLU A 101 -21.11 -43.57 -12.83
CA GLU A 101 -20.89 -42.42 -11.96
C GLU A 101 -20.39 -42.85 -10.58
N ALA A 102 -19.48 -42.04 -10.02
CA ALA A 102 -19.02 -42.21 -8.66
C ALA A 102 -20.19 -42.19 -7.67
N GLU A 103 -20.07 -42.92 -6.56
CA GLU A 103 -21.08 -42.88 -5.50
C GLU A 103 -21.18 -41.47 -4.89
N LEU A 104 -22.38 -41.09 -4.42
CA LEU A 104 -22.66 -39.72 -3.96
C LEU A 104 -21.66 -39.20 -2.91
N TYR A 105 -21.18 -40.06 -2.01
CA TYR A 105 -20.19 -39.66 -1.02
C TYR A 105 -18.80 -39.42 -1.63
N ILE A 106 -18.41 -40.20 -2.65
CA ILE A 106 -17.15 -40.02 -3.40
C ILE A 106 -17.22 -38.70 -4.17
N GLN A 107 -18.32 -38.47 -4.90
CA GLN A 107 -18.55 -37.21 -5.62
C GLN A 107 -18.39 -36.01 -4.69
N ARG A 108 -19.05 -36.02 -3.52
CA ARG A 108 -18.95 -34.94 -2.53
C ARG A 108 -17.54 -34.78 -1.97
N THR A 109 -16.82 -35.89 -1.79
CA THR A 109 -15.45 -35.87 -1.25
C THR A 109 -14.46 -35.29 -2.26
N LEU A 110 -14.48 -35.76 -3.50
CA LEU A 110 -13.64 -35.23 -4.58
C LEU A 110 -13.92 -33.74 -4.80
N LEU A 111 -15.21 -33.37 -4.85
CA LEU A 111 -15.63 -31.98 -5.04
C LEU A 111 -15.23 -31.07 -3.87
N TYR A 112 -15.25 -31.57 -2.64
CA TYR A 112 -14.71 -30.85 -1.49
C TYR A 112 -13.20 -30.61 -1.64
N LEU A 113 -12.43 -31.64 -2.01
CA LEU A 113 -10.99 -31.52 -2.16
C LEU A 113 -10.60 -30.55 -3.27
N VAL A 114 -11.29 -30.61 -4.43
CA VAL A 114 -11.10 -29.66 -5.53
C VAL A 114 -11.34 -28.23 -5.05
N ARG A 115 -12.50 -27.95 -4.46
CA ARG A 115 -12.85 -26.59 -3.99
C ARG A 115 -11.92 -26.09 -2.90
N ARG A 116 -11.52 -26.97 -1.98
CA ARG A 116 -10.58 -26.60 -0.91
C ARG A 116 -9.21 -26.25 -1.48
N SER A 117 -8.76 -27.00 -2.49
CA SER A 117 -7.47 -26.74 -3.16
C SER A 117 -7.49 -25.43 -3.93
N TYR A 118 -8.54 -25.15 -4.73
CA TYR A 118 -8.71 -23.83 -5.34
C TYR A 118 -8.78 -22.70 -4.31
N GLY A 119 -9.43 -22.93 -3.17
CA GLY A 119 -9.45 -21.97 -2.07
C GLY A 119 -8.06 -21.65 -1.52
N TYR A 120 -7.19 -22.65 -1.38
CA TYR A 120 -5.80 -22.42 -1.00
C TYR A 120 -5.01 -21.69 -2.10
N ILE A 121 -5.19 -22.06 -3.37
CA ILE A 121 -4.53 -21.36 -4.48
C ILE A 121 -4.93 -19.89 -4.49
N TYR A 122 -6.22 -19.57 -4.39
CA TYR A 122 -6.69 -18.18 -4.32
C TYR A 122 -6.13 -17.41 -3.13
N PHE A 123 -6.14 -18.03 -1.94
CA PHE A 123 -5.52 -17.45 -0.75
C PHE A 123 -4.03 -17.18 -0.95
N LEU A 124 -3.30 -18.13 -1.54
CA LEU A 124 -1.87 -18.03 -1.80
C LEU A 124 -1.55 -17.01 -2.89
N MET A 125 -2.35 -16.90 -3.96
CA MET A 125 -2.18 -15.89 -5.00
C MET A 125 -2.30 -14.48 -4.40
N ILE A 126 -3.33 -14.22 -3.60
CA ILE A 126 -3.51 -12.92 -2.92
C ILE A 126 -2.40 -12.65 -1.92
N SER A 127 -1.90 -13.69 -1.25
CA SER A 127 -0.86 -13.57 -0.22
C SER A 127 0.56 -13.62 -0.77
N SER A 128 0.75 -13.94 -2.06
CA SER A 128 2.06 -14.11 -2.68
C SER A 128 2.78 -12.77 -2.80
N ASN A 129 4.11 -12.81 -2.74
CA ASN A 129 4.91 -11.60 -2.80
C ASN A 129 4.74 -10.94 -4.18
N PRO A 130 4.51 -9.62 -4.25
CA PRO A 130 4.25 -8.94 -5.52
C PRO A 130 5.49 -8.84 -6.41
N VAL A 131 6.66 -9.29 -5.94
CA VAL A 131 7.94 -9.12 -6.63
C VAL A 131 8.88 -10.32 -6.46
N SER A 132 9.52 -10.71 -7.56
CA SER A 132 10.57 -11.75 -7.61
C SER A 132 11.77 -11.47 -6.69
N GLU A 133 12.50 -12.52 -6.29
CA GLU A 133 13.67 -12.44 -5.39
C GLU A 133 14.75 -11.46 -5.86
N ALA A 134 14.95 -11.34 -7.18
CA ALA A 134 15.92 -10.41 -7.78
C ALA A 134 15.61 -8.93 -7.45
N LEU A 135 14.33 -8.58 -7.32
CA LEU A 135 13.88 -7.21 -7.06
C LEU A 135 13.51 -6.97 -5.59
N GLN A 136 13.46 -8.01 -4.76
CA GLN A 136 13.19 -7.89 -3.32
C GLN A 136 14.09 -6.85 -2.61
N PRO A 137 15.41 -6.77 -2.87
CA PRO A 137 16.26 -5.75 -2.24
C PRO A 137 15.82 -4.32 -2.57
N THR A 138 15.43 -4.06 -3.82
CA THR A 138 14.96 -2.75 -4.28
C THR A 138 13.58 -2.44 -3.72
N PHE A 139 12.66 -3.40 -3.74
CA PHE A 139 11.32 -3.27 -3.19
C PHE A 139 11.34 -2.96 -1.69
N ASN A 140 12.17 -3.66 -0.90
CA ASN A 140 12.30 -3.42 0.54
C ASN A 140 12.89 -2.05 0.86
N GLN A 141 13.84 -1.57 0.06
CA GLN A 141 14.39 -0.22 0.17
C GLN A 141 13.30 0.84 -0.06
N LEU A 142 12.49 0.67 -1.11
CA LEU A 142 11.38 1.58 -1.41
C LEU A 142 10.28 1.53 -0.35
N GLN A 143 9.94 0.35 0.19
CA GLN A 143 8.97 0.25 1.28
C GLN A 143 9.43 0.99 2.54
N THR A 144 10.71 0.86 2.88
CA THR A 144 11.30 1.60 4.02
C THR A 144 11.26 3.09 3.74
N LEU A 145 11.66 3.51 2.54
CA LEU A 145 11.68 4.91 2.15
C LEU A 145 10.29 5.54 2.17
N LYS A 146 9.27 4.84 1.65
CA LYS A 146 7.86 5.23 1.72
C LYS A 146 7.41 5.46 3.15
N LYS A 147 7.72 4.53 4.07
CA LYS A 147 7.37 4.69 5.50
C LYS A 147 8.00 5.95 6.08
N CYS A 148 9.30 6.18 5.84
CA CYS A 148 9.97 7.38 6.30
C CYS A 148 9.35 8.66 5.72
N LEU A 149 9.02 8.69 4.42
CA LEU A 149 8.38 9.83 3.78
C LEU A 149 6.98 10.11 4.33
N ILE A 150 6.19 9.06 4.59
CA ILE A 150 4.87 9.18 5.23
C ILE A 150 5.00 9.69 6.67
N GLU A 151 5.99 9.21 7.43
CA GLU A 151 6.26 9.70 8.78
C GLU A 151 6.61 11.19 8.77
N VAL A 152 7.47 11.63 7.84
CA VAL A 152 7.78 13.06 7.65
C VAL A 152 6.52 13.87 7.35
N ARG A 153 5.68 13.38 6.42
CA ARG A 153 4.39 14.02 6.10
C ARG A 153 3.48 14.13 7.31
N ASN A 154 3.34 13.05 8.08
CA ASN A 154 2.47 13.01 9.25
C ASN A 154 2.97 13.89 10.41
N ASN A 155 4.28 14.11 10.49
CA ASN A 155 4.91 14.96 11.50
C ASN A 155 4.92 16.46 11.12
N GLY A 156 4.19 16.87 10.08
CA GLY A 156 4.07 18.26 9.67
C GLY A 156 4.99 18.68 8.51
N GLY A 157 5.66 17.72 7.86
CA GLY A 157 6.52 17.99 6.70
C GLY A 157 7.95 18.36 7.10
N VAL A 158 8.63 19.09 6.22
CA VAL A 158 10.00 19.59 6.45
C VAL A 158 10.00 21.11 6.53
N SER A 159 10.90 21.67 7.33
CA SER A 159 11.05 23.12 7.46
C SER A 159 11.80 23.73 6.28
N THR A 160 12.72 22.97 5.68
CA THR A 160 13.49 23.42 4.52
C THR A 160 13.53 22.33 3.44
N VAL A 161 13.51 22.75 2.17
CA VAL A 161 13.67 21.83 1.02
C VAL A 161 14.98 21.03 1.11
N ARG A 162 16.01 21.59 1.75
CA ARG A 162 17.30 20.93 1.94
C ARG A 162 17.19 19.61 2.71
N GLU A 163 16.24 19.50 3.65
CA GLU A 163 16.02 18.29 4.44
C GLU A 163 15.48 17.13 3.60
N LEU A 164 14.90 17.40 2.42
CA LEU A 164 14.42 16.35 1.50
C LEU A 164 15.53 15.73 0.64
N TYR A 165 16.72 16.34 0.56
CA TYR A 165 17.80 15.88 -0.31
C TYR A 165 18.21 14.41 -0.10
N PRO A 166 18.34 13.90 1.13
CA PRO A 166 18.68 12.49 1.34
C PRO A 166 17.67 11.54 0.70
N TYR A 167 16.37 11.89 0.77
CA TYR A 167 15.30 11.11 0.16
C TYR A 167 15.34 11.20 -1.36
N SER A 168 15.47 12.41 -1.92
CA SER A 168 15.56 12.61 -3.37
C SER A 168 16.79 11.92 -3.96
N LEU A 169 17.94 11.97 -3.28
CA LEU A 169 19.16 11.28 -3.69
C LEU A 169 18.96 9.76 -3.67
N LYS A 170 18.31 9.23 -2.62
CA LYS A 170 18.02 7.79 -2.53
C LYS A 170 17.06 7.34 -3.63
N LEU A 171 16.00 8.10 -3.92
CA LEU A 171 15.07 7.82 -5.02
C LEU A 171 15.76 7.79 -6.37
N ASN A 172 16.54 8.81 -6.69
CA ASN A 172 17.31 8.87 -7.93
C ASN A 172 18.32 7.73 -8.02
N SER A 173 18.97 7.33 -6.91
CA SER A 173 19.88 6.19 -6.89
C SER A 173 19.20 4.87 -7.25
N ILE A 174 17.94 4.70 -6.86
CA ILE A 174 17.13 3.52 -7.17
C ILE A 174 16.65 3.58 -8.61
N ASP A 175 16.20 4.74 -9.09
CA ASP A 175 15.75 4.93 -10.47
C ASP A 175 16.88 4.68 -11.48
N ASN A 176 18.12 5.09 -11.14
CA ASN A 176 19.32 4.82 -11.93
C ASN A 176 19.68 3.33 -12.07
N LEU A 177 19.07 2.43 -11.28
CA LEU A 177 19.22 0.99 -11.47
C LEU A 177 18.44 0.47 -12.70
N ARG A 178 17.53 1.29 -13.25
CA ARG A 178 16.71 0.94 -14.40
C ARG A 178 17.49 1.18 -15.69
N VAL A 179 17.32 0.26 -16.63
CA VAL A 179 17.80 0.36 -18.01
C VAL A 179 16.58 0.49 -18.90
N ASP A 180 16.50 1.57 -19.69
CA ASP A 180 15.33 1.85 -20.55
C ASP A 180 13.99 1.86 -19.77
N GLY A 181 14.02 2.41 -18.55
CA GLY A 181 12.86 2.45 -17.67
C GLY A 181 12.43 1.09 -17.10
N LYS A 182 13.28 0.06 -17.16
CA LYS A 182 12.99 -1.30 -16.64
C LYS A 182 14.09 -1.77 -15.70
N PHE A 183 13.74 -2.47 -14.64
CA PHE A 183 14.73 -3.16 -13.82
C PHE A 183 15.14 -4.45 -14.53
N MET A 184 16.43 -4.64 -14.75
CA MET A 184 16.96 -5.79 -15.48
C MET A 184 17.75 -6.69 -14.54
N PHE A 185 17.58 -8.00 -14.64
CA PHE A 185 18.39 -8.98 -13.92
C PHE A 185 18.83 -10.09 -14.87
N ASN A 186 20.13 -10.31 -15.00
CA ASN A 186 20.72 -11.31 -15.92
C ASN A 186 20.24 -11.21 -17.38
N GLY A 187 19.86 -10.02 -17.84
CA GLY A 187 19.39 -9.78 -19.22
C GLY A 187 17.88 -9.92 -19.42
N ASP A 188 17.14 -10.37 -18.41
CA ASP A 188 15.68 -10.51 -18.46
C ASP A 188 14.98 -9.50 -17.53
N ILE A 189 13.70 -9.26 -17.81
CA ILE A 189 12.81 -8.42 -16.99
C ILE A 189 12.23 -9.30 -15.86
N PRO A 190 12.54 -9.03 -14.58
CA PRO A 190 12.03 -9.84 -13.48
C PRO A 190 10.52 -9.64 -13.26
N GLU A 191 9.87 -10.69 -12.75
CA GLU A 191 8.46 -10.66 -12.38
C GLU A 191 8.18 -9.69 -11.22
N GLY A 192 7.03 -9.02 -11.28
CA GLY A 192 6.60 -8.05 -10.27
C GLY A 192 7.18 -6.65 -10.43
N GLN A 193 7.84 -6.37 -11.57
CA GLN A 193 8.37 -5.05 -11.89
C GLN A 193 7.33 -3.92 -11.82
N GLY A 194 6.08 -4.20 -12.17
CA GLY A 194 4.99 -3.23 -12.08
C GLY A 194 4.84 -2.66 -10.67
N SER A 195 4.83 -3.52 -9.65
CA SER A 195 4.69 -3.12 -8.25
C SER A 195 5.89 -2.32 -7.74
N VAL A 196 7.11 -2.60 -8.22
CA VAL A 196 8.30 -1.80 -7.87
C VAL A 196 8.22 -0.42 -8.52
N ASN A 197 7.81 -0.34 -9.79
CA ASN A 197 7.65 0.92 -10.50
C ASN A 197 6.55 1.80 -9.88
N GLU A 198 5.41 1.20 -9.52
CA GLU A 198 4.31 1.88 -8.83
C GLU A 198 4.79 2.44 -7.47
N LEU A 199 5.48 1.61 -6.67
CA LEU A 199 6.01 2.04 -5.39
C LEU A 199 7.07 3.15 -5.51
N LEU A 200 7.92 3.08 -6.54
CA LEU A 200 8.90 4.13 -6.84
C LEU A 200 8.21 5.44 -7.22
N ALA A 201 7.21 5.38 -8.10
CA ALA A 201 6.41 6.54 -8.50
C ALA A 201 5.72 7.19 -7.30
N GLU A 202 5.07 6.39 -6.45
CA GLU A 202 4.42 6.87 -5.23
C GLU A 202 5.41 7.57 -4.28
N CYS A 203 6.63 7.04 -4.14
CA CYS A 203 7.64 7.72 -3.32
C CYS A 203 8.08 9.05 -3.93
N PHE A 204 8.21 9.14 -5.25
CA PHE A 204 8.48 10.41 -5.94
C PHE A 204 7.34 11.41 -5.77
N GLU A 205 6.08 10.96 -5.87
CA GLU A 205 4.89 11.79 -5.64
C GLU A 205 4.88 12.34 -4.21
N ILE A 206 5.05 11.50 -3.18
CA ILE A 206 5.10 11.96 -1.78
C ILE A 206 6.26 12.95 -1.57
N ASN A 207 7.44 12.66 -2.13
CA ASN A 207 8.60 13.55 -2.01
C ASN A 207 8.35 14.91 -2.69
N TYR A 208 7.67 14.92 -3.84
CA TYR A 208 7.28 16.13 -4.54
C TYR A 208 6.24 16.94 -3.76
N GLU A 209 5.20 16.29 -3.23
CA GLU A 209 4.19 16.93 -2.37
C GLU A 209 4.84 17.63 -1.17
N LEU A 210 5.76 16.94 -0.47
CA LEU A 210 6.50 17.50 0.65
C LEU A 210 7.37 18.70 0.25
N ARG A 211 7.98 18.65 -0.94
CA ARG A 211 8.80 19.76 -1.44
C ARG A 211 7.95 21.00 -1.72
N VAL A 212 6.84 20.84 -2.43
CA VAL A 212 5.92 21.94 -2.73
C VAL A 212 5.37 22.56 -1.44
N ALA A 213 5.01 21.73 -0.45
CA ALA A 213 4.56 22.23 0.85
C ALA A 213 5.64 23.04 1.59
N ALA A 214 6.90 22.60 1.52
CA ALA A 214 8.02 23.30 2.15
C ALA A 214 8.38 24.62 1.44
N GLU A 215 8.31 24.67 0.11
CA GLU A 215 8.49 25.89 -0.68
C GLU A 215 7.40 26.91 -0.36
N ALA A 216 6.13 26.50 -0.33
CA ALA A 216 5.02 27.36 0.04
C ALA A 216 5.12 27.89 1.49
N ALA A 217 5.60 27.06 2.43
CA ALA A 217 5.82 27.49 3.81
C ALA A 217 6.97 28.50 3.93
N ALA A 218 8.03 28.38 3.12
CA ALA A 218 9.11 29.35 3.09
C ALA A 218 8.65 30.69 2.51
N GLU A 219 7.91 30.68 1.40
CA GLU A 219 7.35 31.90 0.80
C GLU A 219 6.39 32.63 1.73
N ALA A 220 5.61 31.92 2.55
CA ALA A 220 4.71 32.54 3.52
C ALA A 220 5.45 33.30 4.65
N VAL A 221 6.66 32.87 5.02
CA VAL A 221 7.46 33.53 6.05
C VAL A 221 8.11 34.81 5.51
N ASP A 222 8.50 34.84 4.23
CA ASP A 222 9.14 36.00 3.61
C ASP A 222 8.16 37.18 3.35
N VAL A 223 6.85 36.94 3.37
CA VAL A 223 5.82 37.99 3.14
C VAL A 223 5.47 38.77 4.42
N ASP A 224 5.66 38.18 5.60
CA ASP A 224 5.34 38.82 6.89
C ASP A 224 6.42 39.80 7.37
N ASP A 225 7.61 39.84 6.74
CA ASP A 225 8.73 40.73 7.12
C ASP A 225 8.72 42.08 6.36
N ASP A 226 7.79 42.28 5.42
CA ASP A 226 7.65 43.54 4.64
C ASP A 226 6.54 44.48 5.19
N GLU A 227 5.84 44.14 6.28
CA GLU A 227 4.78 44.98 6.88
C GLU A 227 5.19 45.77 8.16
N ASP A 228 6.49 45.95 8.43
CA ASP A 228 6.95 46.80 9.55
C ASP A 228 7.83 47.99 9.12
N GLU A 229 7.45 48.71 8.05
CA GLU A 229 7.64 50.16 8.03
C GLU A 229 6.47 50.81 8.80
N THR A 230 6.58 50.82 10.13
CA THR A 230 5.73 51.70 10.93
C THR A 230 6.04 53.15 10.55
N PRO A 231 5.05 53.95 10.09
CA PRO A 231 5.23 55.39 10.05
C PRO A 231 5.34 55.83 11.51
N VAL A 232 6.51 56.35 11.89
CA VAL A 232 6.71 57.02 13.17
C VAL A 232 5.67 58.13 13.28
N THR A 233 4.58 57.88 13.99
CA THR A 233 3.70 58.92 14.51
C THR A 233 4.46 59.60 15.64
N GLY A 234 5.36 60.49 15.26
CA GLY A 234 5.98 61.44 16.17
C GLY A 234 4.93 62.46 16.58
N ASP A 235 4.67 62.50 17.88
CA ASP A 235 3.87 63.51 18.53
C ASP A 235 4.26 64.94 18.10
N VAL A 236 3.23 65.76 18.14
CA VAL A 236 3.12 67.15 17.71
C VAL A 236 4.09 68.06 18.48
N ASP A 237 4.61 69.07 17.76
CA ASP A 237 5.29 70.30 18.23
C ASP A 237 6.76 70.46 17.77
N ALA A 238 6.96 70.66 16.45
CA ALA A 238 8.23 71.11 15.88
C ALA A 238 8.11 72.33 14.94
N GLU A 239 6.99 73.08 14.97
CA GLU A 239 6.84 74.34 14.22
C GLU A 239 7.32 75.59 15.01
N ALA A 240 7.63 75.46 16.30
CA ALA A 240 8.14 76.58 17.10
C ALA A 240 9.69 76.75 17.06
N SER A 241 10.42 75.77 16.52
CA SER A 241 11.90 75.76 16.60
C SER A 241 12.60 76.22 15.32
N THR A 242 11.94 76.18 14.16
CA THR A 242 12.54 76.58 12.88
C THR A 242 12.52 78.09 12.66
N GLU A 243 11.51 78.79 13.18
CA GLU A 243 11.40 80.25 13.09
C GLU A 243 12.35 80.97 14.09
N ALA A 244 12.62 80.35 15.24
CA ALA A 244 13.60 80.84 16.21
C ALA A 244 15.07 80.67 15.72
N LEU A 245 15.36 79.56 15.02
CA LEU A 245 16.68 79.31 14.42
C LEU A 245 16.96 80.20 13.20
N ALA A 246 15.95 80.53 12.39
CA ALA A 246 16.10 81.45 11.27
C ALA A 246 16.39 82.89 11.74
N LYS A 247 15.72 83.34 12.82
CA LYS A 247 15.94 84.68 13.40
C LYS A 247 17.32 84.83 14.06
N ALA A 248 17.80 83.79 14.76
CA ALA A 248 19.13 83.80 15.37
C ALA A 248 20.28 83.82 14.34
N LEU A 249 20.06 83.27 13.13
CA LEU A 249 21.03 83.29 12.02
C LEU A 249 21.08 84.62 11.27
N GLU A 250 19.98 85.40 11.29
CA GLU A 250 19.93 86.75 10.72
C GLU A 250 20.59 87.77 11.65
N ASP A 251 20.37 87.66 12.97
CA ASP A 251 20.98 88.54 13.97
C ASP A 251 22.51 88.34 14.04
N SER A 252 23.01 87.10 13.87
CA SER A 252 24.45 86.79 13.80
C SER A 252 25.16 87.37 12.56
N LYS A 253 24.43 87.62 11.46
CA LYS A 253 25.00 88.21 10.23
C LYS A 253 25.12 89.74 10.28
N LEU A 254 24.49 90.40 11.26
CA LEU A 254 24.57 91.86 11.44
C LEU A 254 25.71 92.29 12.38
N GLU A 255 26.17 91.43 13.30
CA GLU A 255 27.31 91.75 14.19
C GLU A 255 28.69 91.62 13.51
N ASN A 256 28.83 90.82 12.44
CA ASN A 256 30.11 90.65 11.74
C ASN A 256 30.42 91.71 10.66
N LYS A 257 29.68 92.83 10.63
CA LYS A 257 29.92 93.95 9.68
C LYS A 257 30.45 95.23 10.34
N SER A 258 30.70 95.23 11.65
CA SER A 258 31.21 96.42 12.38
C SER A 258 32.67 96.38 12.83
N GLU A 259 33.41 95.28 12.66
CA GLU A 259 34.81 95.18 13.10
C GLU A 259 35.79 94.95 11.94
N GLY A 260 35.86 95.93 11.04
CA GLY A 260 36.75 95.90 9.87
C GLY A 260 37.08 97.28 9.30
N GLN A 261 37.33 98.26 10.16
CA GLN A 261 38.03 99.51 9.84
C GLN A 261 39.15 99.73 10.87
N VAL A 262 40.17 100.50 10.50
CA VAL A 262 41.44 100.81 11.20
C VAL A 262 42.59 99.92 10.65
N THR A 263 43.13 100.28 9.46
CA THR A 263 44.37 101.09 9.23
C THR A 263 45.64 100.40 9.71
N ALA A 264 46.82 100.52 9.11
CA ALA A 264 47.35 101.09 7.88
C ALA A 264 48.84 100.70 7.89
#